data_AF-A0A8J3VUS3-F1
#
_entry.id   AF-A0A8J3VUS3-F1
#
_cell.length_a   1.000
_cell.length_b   1.000
_cell.length_c   1.000
_cell.angle_alpha   90.00
_cell.angle_beta   90.00
_cell.angle_gamma   90.00
#
_symmetry.space_group_name_H-M   'P 1'
#
loop_
_entity.id
_entity.type
_entity.pdbx_description
1 polymer ?
#
loop_
_entity_poly.entity_id
_entity_poly.type
_entity_poly.pdbx_seq_one_letter_code
_entity_poly.pdbx_strand_id
1 'polypeptide(L)'
;MADPSIDLSTTLPIDPVLGQRLLDILAPAVELEDNFVAQHRLPVHAQSRLRADESVGNAASAFRTASIAVVGALDHLCTWHQLIAGDLNRFPLRTFSPYTLARAAYEPALLTLWLLDSDASSAERIGRGYAAQLRSLREVRKFQAAVGMTGDSANATALHQRLFNGARAAGYVTTDAKGVERLTVNVPPMVDLFNRYDQPTPAASQPEWLYRFLSGHAHGFEWAMIRGATEADLDGFDTDKFMIPVDLLLLCHLADRTVAVVSRAVAAHLRYRTDPLPG
;
A
#
# COMPACT_ATOMS: atom_id res chain seq x y z
N MET A 1 -23.42 -32.38 -33.37
CA MET A 1 -23.29 -30.91 -33.52
C MET A 1 -22.20 -30.48 -32.58
N ALA A 2 -21.05 -30.12 -33.15
CA ALA A 2 -19.88 -29.71 -32.40
C ALA A 2 -20.05 -28.26 -31.95
N ASP A 3 -19.72 -28.04 -30.68
CA ASP A 3 -19.67 -26.76 -29.99
C ASP A 3 -18.67 -25.82 -30.70
N PRO A 4 -19.06 -24.60 -31.14
CA PRO A 4 -18.12 -23.67 -31.71
C PRO A 4 -17.16 -23.24 -30.61
N SER A 5 -15.93 -23.74 -30.68
CA SER A 5 -14.80 -23.31 -29.86
C SER A 5 -14.78 -21.78 -29.79
N ILE A 6 -15.04 -21.24 -28.60
CA ILE A 6 -14.88 -19.82 -28.32
C ILE A 6 -13.42 -19.48 -28.59
N ASP A 7 -13.21 -18.69 -29.64
CA ASP A 7 -11.91 -18.22 -30.02
C ASP A 7 -11.46 -17.11 -29.06
N LEU A 8 -10.79 -17.50 -27.98
CA LEU A 8 -10.14 -16.59 -27.03
C LEU A 8 -8.94 -15.83 -27.68
N SER A 9 -8.67 -16.00 -28.98
CA SER A 9 -7.47 -15.48 -29.65
C SER A 9 -7.52 -14.00 -30.08
N THR A 10 -8.63 -13.28 -29.87
CA THR A 10 -8.70 -11.85 -30.26
C THR A 10 -8.12 -10.89 -29.22
N THR A 11 -7.18 -11.36 -28.40
CA THR A 11 -6.35 -10.45 -27.62
C THR A 11 -5.38 -9.78 -28.60
N LEU A 12 -5.72 -8.55 -29.02
CA LEU A 12 -4.87 -7.73 -29.88
C LEU A 12 -3.47 -7.65 -29.28
N PRO A 13 -2.38 -7.84 -30.04
CA PRO A 13 -1.03 -7.73 -29.53
C PRO A 13 -0.85 -6.39 -28.80
N ILE A 14 -0.17 -6.43 -27.66
CA ILE A 14 0.17 -5.28 -26.82
C ILE A 14 0.87 -4.30 -27.75
N ASP A 15 0.46 -3.04 -27.68
CA ASP A 15 1.19 -1.96 -28.31
C ASP A 15 2.63 -2.00 -27.74
N PRO A 16 3.64 -2.37 -28.56
CA PRO A 16 4.99 -2.56 -28.06
C PRO A 16 5.59 -1.26 -27.52
N VAL A 17 5.12 -0.10 -28.00
CA VAL A 17 5.55 1.22 -27.52
C VAL A 17 5.01 1.46 -26.11
N LEU A 18 3.73 1.16 -25.86
CA LEU A 18 3.15 1.32 -24.53
C LEU A 18 3.65 0.26 -23.54
N GLY A 19 3.89 -0.97 -24.01
CA GLY A 19 4.52 -2.02 -23.21
C GLY A 19 5.93 -1.61 -22.75
N GLN A 20 6.76 -1.14 -23.68
CA GLN A 20 8.10 -0.64 -23.36
C GLN A 20 8.03 0.57 -22.42
N ARG A 21 7.12 1.52 -22.67
CA ARG A 21 6.92 2.68 -21.78
C ARG A 21 6.56 2.26 -20.36
N LEU A 22 5.66 1.29 -20.19
CA LEU A 22 5.31 0.76 -18.88
C LEU A 22 6.53 0.15 -18.17
N LEU A 23 7.36 -0.60 -18.91
CA LEU A 23 8.60 -1.16 -18.39
C LEU A 23 9.57 -0.06 -17.95
N ASP A 24 9.79 0.96 -18.78
CA ASP A 24 10.68 2.09 -18.47
C ASP A 24 10.24 2.84 -17.21
N ILE A 25 8.92 3.02 -17.03
CA ILE A 25 8.35 3.65 -15.83
C ILE A 25 8.62 2.80 -14.57
N LEU A 26 8.53 1.47 -14.68
CA LEU A 26 8.71 0.55 -13.56
C LEU A 26 10.18 0.23 -13.25
N ALA A 27 11.10 0.45 -14.20
CA ALA A 27 12.52 0.16 -14.06
C ALA A 27 13.18 0.73 -12.77
N PRO A 28 12.85 1.94 -12.28
CA PRO A 28 13.40 2.47 -11.04
C PRO A 28 13.09 1.64 -9.79
N ALA A 29 12.14 0.70 -9.84
CA ALA A 29 11.79 -0.16 -8.69
C ALA A 29 13.01 -0.91 -8.15
N VAL A 30 13.86 -1.45 -9.02
CA VAL A 30 15.05 -2.22 -8.65
C VAL A 30 16.07 -1.32 -7.94
N GLU A 31 16.34 -0.15 -8.51
CA GLU A 31 17.27 0.82 -7.90
C GLU A 31 16.77 1.34 -6.55
N LEU A 32 15.45 1.55 -6.41
CA LEU A 32 14.83 1.94 -5.15
C LEU A 32 15.02 0.86 -4.08
N GLU A 33 14.82 -0.40 -4.43
CA GLU A 33 15.01 -1.54 -3.52
C GLU A 33 16.47 -1.68 -3.11
N ASP A 34 17.39 -1.69 -4.06
CA ASP A 34 18.83 -1.79 -3.80
C ASP A 34 19.33 -0.65 -2.91
N ASN A 35 18.93 0.59 -3.23
CA ASN A 35 19.28 1.74 -2.41
C ASN A 35 18.66 1.64 -1.01
N PHE A 36 17.40 1.23 -0.89
CA PHE A 36 16.77 1.02 0.42
C PHE A 36 17.54 0.00 1.26
N VAL A 37 17.86 -1.17 0.69
CA VAL A 37 18.61 -2.24 1.37
C VAL A 37 20.01 -1.77 1.77
N ALA A 38 20.74 -1.13 0.85
CA ALA A 38 22.09 -0.64 1.11
C ALA A 38 22.09 0.40 2.23
N GLN A 39 21.21 1.40 2.14
CA GLN A 39 21.11 2.44 3.15
C GLN A 39 20.65 1.88 4.49
N HIS A 40 19.68 0.96 4.53
CA HIS A 40 19.18 0.36 5.77
C HIS A 40 20.26 -0.36 6.60
N ARG A 41 21.34 -0.82 5.96
CA ARG A 41 22.49 -1.44 6.62
C ARG A 41 23.44 -0.44 7.27
N LEU A 42 23.41 0.83 6.86
CA LEU A 42 24.25 1.87 7.45
C LEU A 42 23.82 2.16 8.91
N PRO A 43 24.74 2.61 9.78
CA PRO A 43 24.39 3.05 11.12
C PRO A 43 23.36 4.20 11.10
N VAL A 44 22.46 4.22 12.09
CA VAL A 44 21.51 5.34 12.29
C VAL A 44 22.29 6.60 12.70
N HIS A 45 22.05 7.72 12.02
CA HIS A 45 22.72 8.98 12.31
C HIS A 45 22.35 9.48 13.72
N ALA A 46 23.33 9.94 14.49
CA ALA A 46 23.17 10.26 15.92
C ALA A 46 22.16 11.40 16.18
N GLN A 47 22.06 12.35 15.26
CA GLN A 47 21.12 13.47 15.32
C GLN A 47 19.90 13.26 14.42
N SER A 48 19.62 12.02 14.00
CA SER A 48 18.45 11.75 13.18
C SER A 48 17.15 11.88 13.95
N ARG A 49 16.07 12.08 13.20
CA ARG A 49 14.71 12.07 13.73
C ARG A 49 14.37 10.73 14.41
N LEU A 50 14.88 9.62 13.89
CA LEU A 50 14.77 8.31 14.56
C LEU A 50 15.35 8.35 15.98
N ARG A 51 16.57 8.87 16.16
CA ARG A 51 17.18 8.98 17.50
C ARG A 51 16.42 9.93 18.42
N ALA A 52 15.94 11.04 17.87
CA ALA A 52 15.13 11.98 18.64
C ALA A 52 13.86 11.29 19.17
N ASP A 53 13.14 10.57 18.33
CA ASP A 53 11.93 9.87 18.75
C ASP A 53 12.24 8.68 19.70
N GLU A 54 13.34 7.95 19.48
CA GLU A 54 13.81 6.88 20.41
C GLU A 54 14.10 7.40 21.83
N SER A 55 14.47 8.68 21.98
CA SER A 55 14.71 9.28 23.30
C SER A 55 13.43 9.63 24.06
N VAL A 56 12.31 9.81 23.36
CA VAL A 56 11.01 10.16 23.94
C VAL A 56 10.20 8.92 24.35
N GLY A 57 10.44 7.76 23.74
CA GLY A 57 9.75 6.52 24.08
C GLY A 57 10.07 5.37 23.13
N ASN A 58 9.17 4.38 23.05
CA ASN A 58 9.33 3.24 22.14
C ASN A 58 9.00 3.61 20.68
N ALA A 59 9.56 4.71 20.17
CA ALA A 59 9.40 5.20 18.80
C ALA A 59 9.86 4.23 17.72
N ALA A 60 10.62 3.20 18.11
CA ALA A 60 10.88 2.06 17.26
C ALA A 60 9.59 1.44 16.70
N SER A 61 8.41 1.65 17.32
CA SER A 61 7.13 1.16 16.80
C SER A 61 6.75 1.73 15.43
N ALA A 62 6.79 3.05 15.25
CA ALA A 62 6.39 3.71 14.00
C ALA A 62 7.41 3.43 12.90
N PHE A 63 8.70 3.61 13.20
CA PHE A 63 9.77 3.37 12.22
C PHE A 63 9.85 1.90 11.79
N ARG A 64 9.74 0.92 12.71
CA ARG A 64 9.73 -0.50 12.31
C ARG A 64 8.50 -0.86 11.47
N THR A 65 7.33 -0.32 11.81
CA THR A 65 6.12 -0.52 11.02
C THR A 65 6.27 0.07 9.63
N ALA A 66 6.86 1.27 9.53
CA ALA A 66 7.19 1.91 8.26
C ALA A 66 8.22 1.10 7.46
N SER A 67 9.25 0.53 8.10
CA SER A 67 10.21 -0.36 7.42
C SER A 67 9.52 -1.56 6.76
N ILE A 68 8.63 -2.23 7.49
CA ILE A 68 7.87 -3.38 6.95
C ILE A 68 6.98 -2.92 5.79
N ALA A 69 6.32 -1.77 5.93
CA ALA A 69 5.47 -1.21 4.89
C ALA A 69 6.26 -0.86 3.62
N VAL A 70 7.43 -0.23 3.73
CA VAL A 70 8.30 0.06 2.57
C VAL A 70 8.79 -1.22 1.89
N VAL A 71 9.22 -2.22 2.67
CA VAL A 71 9.62 -3.52 2.10
C VAL A 71 8.47 -4.15 1.32
N GLY A 72 7.27 -4.16 1.91
CA GLY A 72 6.07 -4.65 1.22
C GLY A 72 5.77 -3.86 -0.05
N ALA A 73 5.92 -2.53 -0.02
CA ALA A 73 5.68 -1.71 -1.20
C ALA A 73 6.67 -1.99 -2.34
N LEU A 74 7.96 -2.11 -2.01
CA LEU A 74 9.03 -2.41 -2.97
C LEU A 74 8.86 -3.81 -3.56
N ASP A 75 8.56 -4.82 -2.74
CA ASP A 75 8.33 -6.20 -3.18
C ASP A 75 7.23 -6.28 -4.26
N HIS A 76 6.09 -5.61 -4.04
CA HIS A 76 4.99 -5.58 -5.01
C HIS A 76 5.36 -4.78 -6.27
N LEU A 77 6.10 -3.68 -6.14
CA LEU A 77 6.52 -2.88 -7.28
C LEU A 77 7.56 -3.60 -8.15
N CYS A 78 8.55 -4.26 -7.52
CA CYS A 78 9.52 -5.12 -8.20
C CYS A 78 8.85 -6.33 -8.85
N THR A 79 7.87 -6.94 -8.18
CA THR A 79 7.05 -8.02 -8.77
C THR A 79 6.30 -7.52 -10.01
N TRP A 80 5.74 -6.31 -9.97
CA TRP A 80 5.09 -5.72 -11.14
C TRP A 80 6.07 -5.50 -12.29
N HIS A 81 7.25 -4.93 -12.01
CA HIS A 81 8.32 -4.79 -13.00
C HIS A 81 8.70 -6.14 -13.62
N GLN A 82 8.94 -7.17 -12.80
CA GLN A 82 9.31 -8.51 -13.27
C GLN A 82 8.21 -9.17 -14.12
N LEU A 83 6.95 -8.99 -13.73
CA LEU A 83 5.79 -9.48 -14.49
C LEU A 83 5.77 -8.87 -15.90
N ILE A 84 5.96 -7.56 -16.01
CA ILE A 84 6.00 -6.89 -17.33
C ILE A 84 7.24 -7.34 -18.10
N ALA A 85 8.43 -7.27 -17.50
CA ALA A 85 9.70 -7.59 -18.16
C ALA A 85 9.76 -9.02 -18.71
N GLY A 86 9.25 -10.00 -17.96
CA GLY A 86 9.24 -11.41 -18.36
C GLY A 86 8.21 -11.76 -19.44
N ASP A 87 7.18 -10.92 -19.60
CA ASP A 87 5.97 -11.23 -20.38
C ASP A 87 5.74 -10.24 -21.54
N LEU A 88 6.62 -9.25 -21.77
CA LEU A 88 6.49 -8.28 -22.88
C LEU A 88 6.33 -8.94 -24.26
N ASN A 89 6.86 -10.16 -24.43
CA ASN A 89 6.79 -10.94 -25.67
C ASN A 89 5.80 -12.11 -25.63
N ARG A 90 5.08 -12.32 -24.52
CA ARG A 90 4.16 -13.44 -24.31
C ARG A 90 2.75 -12.91 -24.10
N PHE A 91 1.84 -13.42 -24.91
CA PHE A 91 0.47 -12.92 -24.97
C PHE A 91 -0.51 -13.85 -24.23
N PRO A 92 -1.47 -13.30 -23.45
CA PRO A 92 -1.67 -11.90 -23.03
C PRO A 92 -1.16 -11.61 -21.59
N LEU A 93 -0.82 -10.34 -21.32
CA LEU A 93 -0.61 -9.85 -19.94
C LEU A 93 -1.82 -10.20 -19.06
N ARG A 94 -1.58 -10.48 -17.78
CA ARG A 94 -2.67 -10.68 -16.81
C ARG A 94 -3.54 -9.42 -16.72
N THR A 95 -4.84 -9.57 -17.02
CA THR A 95 -5.77 -8.45 -17.20
C THR A 95 -5.88 -7.52 -15.98
N PHE A 96 -5.95 -8.10 -14.78
CA PHE A 96 -6.28 -7.34 -13.56
C PHE A 96 -5.16 -7.29 -12.52
N SER A 97 -4.16 -8.18 -12.62
CA SER A 97 -3.07 -8.27 -11.64
C SER A 97 -2.26 -6.98 -11.47
N PRO A 98 -1.95 -6.20 -12.53
CA PRO A 98 -1.27 -4.91 -12.39
C PRO A 98 -1.97 -3.93 -11.44
N TYR A 99 -3.30 -3.88 -11.43
CA TYR A 99 -4.05 -2.98 -10.54
C TYR A 99 -3.95 -3.42 -9.08
N THR A 100 -3.98 -4.73 -8.82
CA THR A 100 -3.76 -5.28 -7.48
C THR A 100 -2.35 -5.00 -6.98
N LEU A 101 -1.33 -5.19 -7.84
CA LEU A 101 0.07 -4.88 -7.52
C LEU A 101 0.26 -3.38 -7.26
N ALA A 102 -0.34 -2.53 -8.09
CA ALA A 102 -0.34 -1.08 -7.90
C ALA A 102 -0.90 -0.72 -6.51
N ARG A 103 -2.09 -1.23 -6.16
CA ARG A 103 -2.71 -1.01 -4.85
C ARG A 103 -1.82 -1.46 -3.70
N ALA A 104 -1.29 -2.67 -3.81
CA ALA A 104 -0.48 -3.30 -2.78
C ALA A 104 0.88 -2.60 -2.58
N ALA A 105 1.40 -1.92 -3.60
CA ALA A 105 2.53 -1.01 -3.46
C ALA A 105 2.12 0.37 -2.89
N TYR A 106 0.97 0.90 -3.32
CA TYR A 106 0.47 2.22 -2.96
C TYR A 106 0.12 2.37 -1.48
N GLU A 107 -0.70 1.46 -0.94
CA GLU A 107 -1.23 1.60 0.43
C GLU A 107 -0.12 1.58 1.50
N PRO A 108 0.87 0.66 1.46
CA PRO A 108 1.98 0.67 2.42
C PRO A 108 2.90 1.88 2.24
N ALA A 109 3.06 2.41 1.01
CA ALA A 109 3.81 3.64 0.78
C ALA A 109 3.12 4.86 1.42
N LEU A 110 1.81 5.01 1.25
CA LEU A 110 1.04 6.08 1.92
C LEU A 110 1.06 5.93 3.44
N LEU A 111 0.94 4.70 3.95
CA LEU A 111 1.07 4.42 5.38
C LEU A 111 2.44 4.83 5.92
N THR A 112 3.52 4.57 5.17
CA THR A 112 4.88 5.00 5.52
C THR A 112 4.97 6.52 5.61
N LEU A 113 4.44 7.23 4.62
CA LEU A 113 4.41 8.70 4.61
C LEU A 113 3.64 9.27 5.81
N TRP A 114 2.53 8.63 6.20
CA TRP A 114 1.81 8.99 7.41
C TRP A 114 2.59 8.66 8.69
N LEU A 115 3.23 7.50 8.79
CA LEU A 115 3.99 7.14 9.99
C LEU A 115 5.20 8.06 10.22
N LEU A 116 5.85 8.51 9.14
CA LEU A 116 7.11 9.24 9.17
C LEU A 116 6.98 10.70 8.73
N ASP A 117 5.76 11.25 8.80
CA ASP A 117 5.46 12.62 8.41
C ASP A 117 6.41 13.60 9.11
N SER A 118 7.08 14.44 8.31
CA SER A 118 8.07 15.40 8.80
C SER A 118 7.44 16.54 9.60
N ASP A 119 6.14 16.78 9.41
CA ASP A 119 5.44 17.88 10.05
C ASP A 119 4.75 17.43 11.35
N ALA A 120 4.66 16.12 11.58
CA ALA A 120 4.19 15.56 12.84
C ALA A 120 5.22 15.76 13.96
N SER A 121 4.76 15.89 15.20
CA SER A 121 5.66 15.87 16.36
C SER A 121 6.17 14.44 16.65
N SER A 122 7.25 14.32 17.43
CA SER A 122 7.72 13.01 17.92
C SER A 122 6.63 12.25 18.69
N ALA A 123 5.92 12.96 19.56
CA ALA A 123 4.82 12.38 20.32
C ALA A 123 3.71 11.86 19.38
N GLU A 124 3.35 12.62 18.34
CA GLU A 124 2.35 12.20 17.38
C GLU A 124 2.79 10.95 16.60
N ARG A 125 4.02 10.92 16.07
CA ARG A 125 4.55 9.75 15.35
C ARG A 125 4.57 8.49 16.21
N ILE A 126 4.97 8.58 17.47
CA ILE A 126 4.92 7.46 18.42
C ILE A 126 3.48 6.95 18.57
N GLY A 127 2.51 7.87 18.75
CA GLY A 127 1.08 7.53 18.80
C GLY A 127 0.58 6.86 17.52
N ARG A 128 0.98 7.36 16.34
CA ARG A 128 0.69 6.75 15.03
C ARG A 128 1.25 5.32 14.95
N GLY A 129 2.45 5.09 15.48
CA GLY A 129 3.08 3.76 15.59
C GLY A 129 2.27 2.77 16.42
N TYR A 130 1.82 3.16 17.62
CA TYR A 130 0.91 2.33 18.43
C TYR A 130 -0.39 2.01 17.69
N ALA A 131 -1.00 3.01 17.05
CA ALA A 131 -2.24 2.84 16.30
C ALA A 131 -2.10 1.83 15.14
N ALA A 132 -1.02 1.92 14.37
CA ALA A 132 -0.76 1.02 13.26
C ALA A 132 -0.51 -0.43 13.72
N GLN A 133 0.30 -0.62 14.76
CA GLN A 133 0.59 -1.95 15.30
C GLN A 133 -0.64 -2.60 15.94
N LEU A 134 -1.43 -1.85 16.71
CA LEU A 134 -2.69 -2.36 17.29
C LEU A 134 -3.72 -2.68 16.20
N ARG A 135 -3.77 -1.91 15.10
CA ARG A 135 -4.57 -2.27 13.91
C ARG A 135 -4.09 -3.58 13.30
N SER A 136 -2.79 -3.77 13.11
CA SER A 136 -2.22 -5.02 12.57
C SER A 136 -2.57 -6.23 13.46
N LEU A 137 -2.39 -6.12 14.78
CA LEU A 137 -2.74 -7.20 15.72
C LEU A 137 -4.22 -7.57 15.72
N ARG A 138 -5.12 -6.62 15.43
CA ARG A 138 -6.55 -6.93 15.23
C ARG A 138 -6.78 -7.81 14.02
N GLU A 139 -6.06 -7.60 12.91
CA GLU A 139 -6.16 -8.46 11.73
C GLU A 139 -5.52 -9.83 11.97
N VAL A 140 -4.37 -9.90 12.65
CA VAL A 140 -3.75 -11.17 13.06
C VAL A 140 -4.69 -11.98 13.94
N ARG A 141 -5.40 -11.33 14.87
CA ARG A 141 -6.40 -12.01 15.72
C ARG A 141 -7.55 -12.61 14.90
N LYS A 142 -8.05 -11.90 13.86
CA LYS A 142 -9.08 -12.44 12.96
C LYS A 142 -8.55 -13.65 12.20
N PHE A 143 -7.32 -13.56 11.68
CA PHE A 143 -6.67 -14.66 10.98
C PHE A 143 -6.52 -15.89 11.90
N GLN A 144 -5.91 -15.71 13.08
CA GLN A 144 -5.72 -16.79 14.07
C GLN A 144 -7.04 -17.47 14.44
N ALA A 145 -8.11 -16.70 14.63
CA ALA A 145 -9.44 -17.24 14.89
C ALA A 145 -9.99 -18.04 13.68
N ALA A 146 -9.85 -17.53 12.46
CA ALA A 146 -10.34 -18.17 11.24
C ALA A 146 -9.63 -19.50 10.94
N VAL A 147 -8.34 -19.61 11.25
CA VAL A 147 -7.56 -20.85 11.05
C VAL A 147 -7.55 -21.78 12.27
N GLY A 148 -8.32 -21.47 13.32
CA GLY A 148 -8.42 -22.30 14.52
C GLY A 148 -7.10 -22.43 15.31
N MET A 149 -6.22 -21.42 15.25
CA MET A 149 -4.98 -21.42 16.03
C MET A 149 -5.29 -21.36 17.52
N THR A 150 -4.55 -22.14 18.32
CA THR A 150 -4.71 -22.24 19.78
C THR A 150 -3.37 -22.22 20.52
N GLY A 151 -3.42 -22.08 21.86
CA GLY A 151 -2.22 -22.06 22.71
C GLY A 151 -1.30 -20.87 22.43
N ASP A 152 0.01 -21.07 22.60
CA ASP A 152 1.03 -20.02 22.44
C ASP A 152 1.09 -19.43 21.02
N SER A 153 0.64 -20.19 20.02
CA SER A 153 0.55 -19.73 18.63
C SER A 153 -0.57 -18.70 18.41
N ALA A 154 -1.59 -18.66 19.29
CA ALA A 154 -2.73 -17.75 19.23
C ALA A 154 -2.55 -16.52 20.14
N ASN A 155 -1.35 -15.93 20.12
CA ASN A 155 -0.95 -14.90 21.07
C ASN A 155 -1.38 -13.45 20.71
N ALA A 156 -2.11 -13.22 19.61
CA ALA A 156 -2.41 -11.85 19.15
C ALA A 156 -3.20 -11.04 20.20
N THR A 157 -4.10 -11.69 20.95
CA THR A 157 -4.84 -11.04 22.04
C THR A 157 -3.91 -10.58 23.17
N ALA A 158 -2.97 -11.44 23.59
CA ALA A 158 -2.01 -11.11 24.63
C ALA A 158 -1.04 -10.00 24.19
N LEU A 159 -0.54 -10.07 22.95
CA LEU A 159 0.29 -9.04 22.34
C LEU A 159 -0.45 -7.71 22.22
N HIS A 160 -1.72 -7.74 21.80
CA HIS A 160 -2.57 -6.56 21.72
C HIS A 160 -2.73 -5.91 23.10
N GLN A 161 -3.05 -6.69 24.14
CA GLN A 161 -3.20 -6.16 25.50
C GLN A 161 -1.88 -5.56 26.02
N ARG A 162 -0.75 -6.24 25.80
CA ARG A 162 0.57 -5.72 26.19
C ARG A 162 0.88 -4.40 25.51
N LEU A 163 0.64 -4.32 24.19
CA LEU A 163 0.89 -3.10 23.42
C LEU A 163 -0.05 -1.97 23.82
N PHE A 164 -1.33 -2.26 24.05
CA PHE A 164 -2.32 -1.28 24.51
C PHE A 164 -1.99 -0.75 25.92
N ASN A 165 -1.55 -1.62 26.84
CA ASN A 165 -1.06 -1.20 28.15
C ASN A 165 0.17 -0.30 28.03
N GLY A 166 1.09 -0.60 27.10
CA GLY A 166 2.22 0.26 26.79
C GLY A 166 1.79 1.64 26.27
N ALA A 167 0.82 1.68 25.35
CA ALA A 167 0.24 2.93 24.86
C ALA A 167 -0.42 3.74 25.99
N ARG A 168 -1.14 3.08 26.92
CA ARG A 168 -1.74 3.71 28.11
C ARG A 168 -0.68 4.33 29.01
N ALA A 169 0.36 3.58 29.36
CA ALA A 169 1.45 4.06 30.20
C ALA A 169 2.18 5.26 29.57
N ALA A 170 2.23 5.33 28.24
CA ALA A 170 2.82 6.43 27.49
C ALA A 170 1.85 7.60 27.21
N GLY A 171 0.63 7.58 27.77
CA GLY A 171 -0.33 8.69 27.63
C GLY A 171 -1.10 8.73 26.30
N TYR A 172 -1.06 7.67 25.49
CA TYR A 172 -1.75 7.60 24.20
C TYR A 172 -3.16 7.01 24.28
N VAL A 173 -3.70 6.80 25.47
CA VAL A 173 -5.05 6.27 25.70
C VAL A 173 -5.90 7.29 26.44
N THR A 174 -7.11 7.51 25.94
CA THR A 174 -8.15 8.33 26.58
C THR A 174 -9.36 7.49 26.92
N THR A 175 -10.07 7.86 27.98
CA THR A 175 -11.31 7.21 28.40
C THR A 175 -12.49 8.11 28.04
N ASP A 176 -13.46 7.59 27.29
CA ASP A 176 -14.68 8.34 26.98
C ASP A 176 -15.64 8.42 28.18
N ALA A 177 -16.73 9.19 28.06
CA ALA A 177 -17.72 9.36 29.13
C ALA A 177 -18.40 8.06 29.58
N LYS A 178 -18.30 6.97 28.80
CA LYS A 178 -18.84 5.64 29.13
C LYS A 178 -17.80 4.74 29.78
N GLY A 179 -16.60 5.24 30.08
CA GLY A 179 -15.51 4.45 30.64
C GLY A 179 -14.77 3.60 29.59
N VAL A 180 -15.00 3.82 28.29
CA VAL A 180 -14.35 3.03 27.23
C VAL A 180 -13.01 3.68 26.87
N GLU A 181 -11.94 2.93 27.09
CA GLU A 181 -10.58 3.34 26.71
C GLU A 181 -10.35 3.20 25.20
N ARG A 182 -9.73 4.21 24.59
CA ARG A 182 -9.41 4.27 23.16
C ARG A 182 -8.07 4.96 22.95
N LEU A 183 -7.40 4.67 21.83
CA LEU A 183 -6.23 5.44 21.44
C LEU A 183 -6.63 6.89 21.10
N THR A 184 -5.75 7.81 21.48
CA THR A 184 -5.79 9.24 21.09
C THR A 184 -5.58 9.44 19.60
N VAL A 185 -4.80 8.55 18.98
CA VAL A 185 -4.49 8.56 17.54
C VAL A 185 -5.08 7.32 16.90
N ASN A 186 -5.78 7.49 15.78
CA ASN A 186 -6.27 6.40 14.94
C ASN A 186 -5.53 6.40 13.61
N VAL A 187 -5.34 5.21 13.03
CA VAL A 187 -4.90 5.11 11.63
C VAL A 187 -6.03 5.65 10.76
N PRO A 188 -5.79 6.66 9.91
CA PRO A 188 -6.82 7.16 9.01
C PRO A 188 -7.36 6.07 8.09
N PRO A 189 -8.61 6.19 7.64
CA PRO A 189 -9.09 5.51 6.45
C PRO A 189 -8.10 5.65 5.28
N MET A 190 -7.98 4.63 4.42
CA MET A 190 -7.04 4.71 3.29
C MET A 190 -7.38 5.84 2.33
N VAL A 191 -8.68 6.11 2.10
CA VAL A 191 -9.11 7.27 1.30
C VAL A 191 -8.52 8.59 1.81
N ASP A 192 -8.43 8.78 3.13
CA ASP A 192 -7.84 9.98 3.72
C ASP A 192 -6.32 10.03 3.50
N LEU A 193 -5.65 8.88 3.54
CA LEU A 193 -4.22 8.80 3.23
C LEU A 193 -3.95 9.10 1.75
N PHE A 194 -4.79 8.61 0.82
CA PHE A 194 -4.71 8.98 -0.59
C PHE A 194 -4.89 10.49 -0.76
N ASN A 195 -5.98 11.06 -0.24
CA ASN A 195 -6.25 12.49 -0.36
C ASN A 195 -5.12 13.37 0.21
N ARG A 196 -4.50 12.94 1.31
CA ARG A 196 -3.42 13.69 1.97
C ARG A 196 -2.05 13.52 1.30
N TYR A 197 -1.66 12.31 0.92
CA TYR A 197 -0.27 12.03 0.54
C TYR A 197 -0.08 11.81 -0.96
N ASP A 198 -1.13 11.61 -1.76
CA ASP A 198 -1.08 11.49 -3.23
C ASP A 198 -1.18 12.88 -3.92
N GLN A 199 -0.22 13.77 -3.61
CA GLN A 199 -0.10 15.14 -4.13
C GLN A 199 1.21 15.32 -4.95
N PRO A 200 1.27 16.25 -5.92
CA PRO A 200 0.24 17.19 -6.34
C PRO A 200 -0.39 16.75 -7.67
N THR A 201 -1.67 16.39 -7.71
CA THR A 201 -2.35 16.27 -9.01
C THR A 201 -2.91 17.66 -9.37
N PRO A 202 -2.51 18.30 -10.48
CA PRO A 202 -2.96 19.66 -10.85
C PRO A 202 -4.44 19.77 -11.26
N ALA A 203 -5.27 18.74 -11.05
CA ALA A 203 -6.63 18.66 -11.58
C ALA A 203 -7.66 18.46 -10.47
N ALA A 204 -8.84 19.04 -10.67
CA ALA A 204 -9.94 19.26 -9.72
C ALA A 204 -10.60 18.01 -9.09
N SER A 205 -10.02 16.81 -9.19
CA SER A 205 -10.56 15.60 -8.58
C SER A 205 -9.70 15.12 -7.41
N GLN A 206 -10.35 14.82 -6.28
CA GLN A 206 -9.68 14.26 -5.10
C GLN A 206 -9.08 12.87 -5.43
N PRO A 207 -7.86 12.54 -4.97
CA PRO A 207 -7.24 11.22 -5.17
C PRO A 207 -8.07 9.99 -4.74
N GLU A 208 -9.14 10.20 -3.98
CA GLU A 208 -10.13 9.17 -3.63
C GLU A 208 -10.59 8.28 -4.80
N TRP A 209 -10.74 8.84 -6.01
CA TRP A 209 -11.15 8.03 -7.16
C TRP A 209 -10.17 6.87 -7.41
N LEU A 210 -8.87 7.13 -7.22
CA LEU A 210 -7.81 6.15 -7.45
C LEU A 210 -7.89 5.02 -6.42
N TYR A 211 -8.11 5.36 -5.15
CA TYR A 211 -8.33 4.36 -4.10
C TYR A 211 -9.54 3.47 -4.43
N ARG A 212 -10.68 4.07 -4.79
CA ARG A 212 -11.89 3.32 -5.12
C ARG A 212 -11.68 2.40 -6.33
N PHE A 213 -11.06 2.94 -7.39
CA PHE A 213 -10.74 2.21 -8.61
C PHE A 213 -9.86 0.99 -8.34
N LEU A 214 -8.73 1.19 -7.65
CA LEU A 214 -7.80 0.11 -7.29
C LEU A 214 -8.43 -0.90 -6.33
N SER A 215 -9.25 -0.43 -5.39
CA SER A 215 -9.98 -1.30 -4.46
C SER A 215 -10.98 -2.18 -5.18
N GLY A 216 -11.70 -1.65 -6.17
CA GLY A 216 -12.63 -2.42 -6.98
C GLY A 216 -11.95 -3.56 -7.72
N HIS A 217 -10.80 -3.30 -8.33
CA HIS A 217 -10.00 -4.32 -9.01
C HIS A 217 -9.48 -5.39 -8.04
N ALA A 218 -8.93 -4.98 -6.91
CA ALA A 218 -8.35 -5.90 -5.92
C ALA A 218 -9.40 -6.83 -5.27
N HIS A 219 -10.66 -6.39 -5.18
CA HIS A 219 -11.75 -7.19 -4.62
C HIS A 219 -12.62 -7.89 -5.67
N GLY A 220 -12.36 -7.69 -6.96
CA GLY A 220 -13.15 -8.27 -8.02
C GLY A 220 -14.57 -7.72 -8.12
N PHE A 221 -14.77 -6.45 -7.82
CA PHE A 221 -16.09 -5.84 -7.99
C PHE A 221 -16.40 -5.65 -9.47
N GLU A 222 -17.57 -6.14 -9.88
CA GLU A 222 -18.07 -6.12 -11.25
C GLU A 222 -17.96 -4.72 -11.89
N TRP A 223 -18.40 -3.66 -11.20
CA TRP A 223 -18.33 -2.28 -11.71
C TRP A 223 -16.90 -1.83 -12.07
N ALA A 224 -15.88 -2.42 -11.44
CA ALA A 224 -14.48 -2.09 -11.68
C ALA A 224 -13.87 -2.94 -12.80
N MET A 225 -14.48 -4.07 -13.15
CA MET A 225 -14.00 -5.01 -14.18
C MET A 225 -14.74 -4.85 -15.52
N ILE A 226 -15.86 -4.13 -15.52
CA ILE A 226 -16.77 -4.00 -16.64
C ILE A 226 -16.76 -2.58 -17.22
N ARG A 227 -16.62 -2.45 -18.54
CA ARG A 227 -16.74 -1.16 -19.23
C ARG A 227 -18.15 -0.96 -19.76
N GLY A 228 -18.80 0.12 -19.35
CA GLY A 228 -19.99 0.64 -20.05
C GLY A 228 -21.24 -0.24 -19.94
N ALA A 229 -21.33 -1.14 -18.95
CA ALA A 229 -22.57 -1.84 -18.68
C ALA A 229 -23.69 -0.87 -18.32
N THR A 230 -24.85 -1.14 -18.89
CA THR A 230 -26.10 -0.42 -18.70
C THR A 230 -27.11 -1.31 -17.99
N GLU A 231 -28.23 -0.73 -17.56
CA GLU A 231 -29.33 -1.48 -16.93
C GLU A 231 -29.86 -2.61 -17.83
N ALA A 232 -29.78 -2.44 -19.16
CA ALA A 232 -30.20 -3.44 -20.14
C ALA A 232 -29.32 -4.70 -20.16
N ASP A 233 -28.12 -4.65 -19.59
CA ASP A 233 -27.15 -5.76 -19.60
C ASP A 233 -27.31 -6.70 -18.39
N LEU A 234 -28.22 -6.39 -17.45
CA LEU A 234 -28.45 -7.17 -16.22
C LEU A 234 -29.10 -8.54 -16.46
N ASP A 235 -29.86 -8.70 -17.54
CA ASP A 235 -30.65 -9.92 -17.82
C ASP A 235 -29.92 -10.95 -18.72
N GLY A 236 -28.68 -10.68 -19.12
CA GLY A 236 -27.95 -11.53 -20.08
C GLY A 236 -26.48 -11.15 -20.20
N PHE A 237 -25.73 -11.31 -19.10
CA PHE A 237 -24.35 -10.82 -19.00
C PHE A 237 -23.39 -11.61 -19.90
N ASP A 238 -22.96 -10.99 -21.00
CA ASP A 238 -21.94 -11.53 -21.90
C ASP A 238 -20.55 -11.06 -21.46
N THR A 239 -19.88 -11.87 -20.64
CA THR A 239 -18.54 -11.54 -20.10
C THR A 239 -17.52 -11.23 -21.19
N ASP A 240 -17.68 -11.80 -22.38
CA ASP A 240 -16.73 -11.62 -23.48
C ASP A 240 -16.89 -10.24 -24.15
N LYS A 241 -18.05 -9.58 -24.01
CA LYS A 241 -18.31 -8.24 -24.55
C LYS A 241 -17.94 -7.10 -23.60
N PHE A 242 -18.01 -7.36 -22.29
CA PHE A 242 -18.01 -6.29 -21.29
C PHE A 242 -16.75 -6.21 -20.42
N MET A 243 -15.85 -7.20 -20.50
CA MET A 243 -14.56 -7.16 -19.82
C MET A 243 -13.76 -5.93 -20.27
N ILE A 244 -13.26 -5.14 -19.31
CA ILE A 244 -12.36 -4.02 -19.60
C ILE A 244 -11.10 -4.58 -20.30
N PRO A 245 -10.83 -4.20 -21.56
CA PRO A 245 -9.55 -4.51 -22.17
C PRO A 245 -8.45 -3.82 -21.35
N VAL A 246 -7.28 -4.46 -21.25
CA VAL A 246 -6.14 -3.85 -20.56
C VAL A 246 -5.83 -2.49 -21.19
N ASP A 247 -6.11 -1.42 -20.45
CA ASP A 247 -5.76 -0.06 -20.86
C ASP A 247 -4.31 0.21 -20.46
N LEU A 248 -3.38 -0.04 -21.39
CA LEU A 248 -1.95 0.16 -21.16
C LEU A 248 -1.60 1.62 -20.86
N LEU A 249 -2.37 2.59 -21.36
CA LEU A 249 -2.14 4.00 -21.06
C LEU A 249 -2.50 4.30 -19.61
N LEU A 250 -3.64 3.78 -19.14
CA LEU A 250 -4.02 3.84 -17.73
C LEU A 250 -2.98 3.12 -16.86
N LEU A 251 -2.50 1.94 -17.26
CA LEU A 251 -1.43 1.24 -16.53
C LEU A 251 -0.14 2.06 -16.46
N CYS A 252 0.27 2.73 -17.53
CA CYS A 252 1.42 3.65 -17.50
C CYS A 252 1.19 4.78 -16.48
N HIS A 253 0.00 5.40 -16.47
CA HIS A 253 -0.32 6.45 -15.52
C HIS A 253 -0.32 5.95 -14.07
N LEU A 254 -0.87 4.77 -13.82
CA LEU A 254 -0.87 4.13 -12.51
C LEU A 254 0.53 3.76 -12.05
N ALA A 255 1.36 3.22 -12.95
CA ALA A 255 2.75 2.88 -12.66
C ALA A 255 3.54 4.13 -12.28
N ASP A 256 3.41 5.22 -13.04
CA ASP A 256 4.08 6.50 -12.77
C ASP A 256 3.73 7.03 -11.37
N ARG A 257 2.42 7.07 -11.05
CA ARG A 257 1.97 7.48 -9.71
C ARG A 257 2.45 6.55 -8.61
N THR A 258 2.46 5.23 -8.86
CA THR A 258 2.89 4.23 -7.87
C THR A 258 4.38 4.36 -7.59
N VAL A 259 5.20 4.46 -8.64
CA VAL A 259 6.65 4.68 -8.52
C VAL A 259 6.93 5.99 -7.80
N ALA A 260 6.20 7.07 -8.12
CA ALA A 260 6.36 8.35 -7.44
C ALA A 260 6.05 8.28 -5.93
N VAL A 261 4.94 7.64 -5.53
CA VAL A 261 4.59 7.54 -4.10
C VAL A 261 5.55 6.61 -3.34
N VAL A 262 5.96 5.48 -3.95
CA VAL A 262 6.92 4.54 -3.36
C VAL A 262 8.28 5.22 -3.20
N SER A 263 8.75 5.96 -4.22
CA SER A 263 9.99 6.75 -4.16
C SER A 263 9.96 7.75 -3.00
N ARG A 264 8.85 8.46 -2.83
CA ARG A 264 8.66 9.40 -1.71
C ARG A 264 8.65 8.69 -0.36
N ALA A 265 8.03 7.52 -0.25
CA ALA A 265 8.01 6.72 0.97
C ALA A 265 9.41 6.21 1.35
N VAL A 266 10.16 5.69 0.37
CA VAL A 266 11.57 5.30 0.53
C VAL A 266 12.41 6.51 0.98
N ALA A 267 12.30 7.65 0.29
CA ALA A 267 13.03 8.85 0.65
C ALA A 267 12.67 9.38 2.06
N ALA A 268 11.39 9.36 2.43
CA ALA A 268 10.96 9.73 3.79
C ALA A 268 11.57 8.79 4.84
N HIS A 269 11.56 7.48 4.59
CA HIS A 269 12.15 6.48 5.47
C HIS A 269 13.66 6.65 5.65
N LEU A 270 14.39 6.82 4.54
CA LEU A 270 15.83 6.99 4.57
C LEU A 270 16.23 8.29 5.28
N ARG A 271 15.59 9.42 4.96
CA ARG A 271 15.87 10.70 5.63
C ARG A 271 15.58 10.64 7.13
N TYR A 272 14.52 9.95 7.53
CA TYR A 272 14.14 9.80 8.94
C TYR A 272 15.27 9.23 9.82
N ARG A 273 16.13 8.37 9.25
CA ARG A 273 17.23 7.70 9.97
C ARG A 273 18.62 8.26 9.63
N THR A 274 18.79 8.93 8.48
CA THR A 274 20.10 9.38 7.99
C THR A 274 20.32 10.88 8.08
N ASP A 275 19.27 11.70 7.94
CA ASP A 275 19.43 13.15 7.95
C ASP A 275 19.56 13.67 9.39
N PRO A 276 20.49 14.59 9.67
CA PRO A 276 20.47 15.35 10.91
C PRO A 276 19.20 16.21 10.98
N LEU A 277 18.65 16.38 12.19
CA LEU A 277 17.61 17.39 12.43
C LEU A 277 18.17 18.79 12.11
N PRO A 278 17.36 19.71 11.54
CA PRO A 278 17.76 21.10 11.40
C PRO A 278 18.08 21.68 12.78
N GLY A 279 19.25 22.32 12.89
CA GLY A 279 19.76 22.92 14.13
C GLY A 279 19.08 24.22 14.52
#